data_AF-A0AAV5AQX0-F1
#
_entry.id   AF-A0AAV5AQX0-F1
#
_cell.length_a   1.000
_cell.length_b   1.000
_cell.length_c   1.000
_cell.angle_alpha   90.00
_cell.angle_beta   90.00
_cell.angle_gamma   90.00
#
_symmetry.space_group_name_H-M   'P 1'
#
loop_
_entity.id
_entity.type
_entity.pdbx_description
1 polymer ?
#
loop_
_entity_poly.entity_id
_entity_poly.type
_entity_poly.pdbx_seq_one_letter_code
_entity_poly.pdbx_strand_id
1 'polypeptide(L)'
;MAAYFFASPVDIDIKLEDEEARKQVEIKLEKDRKDSCPIYYDGESIIGQELAAPGDMRQAQTFDFHFKNVEKQYESYQGINVKLRYFVRLTISRRLADVVKEREIWVHSYRMPSDNNNSIKMEVGIEDCLHIEFEYNKSKYHLKDVIVGKIYFLLVRIKIKHMELSIIRRETTGTVPNQYNESETITKFEIMDGAPVRGETIPIRLFLGGFELTPTYREVNKKFTTRYYLNLVLIDEENRRYFKQQSYPQLSFRKSPFTESQSQNRSYSVIVMGQ
;
A
#
# COMPACT_ATOMS: atom_id res chain seq x y z
N MET A 1 -9.71 -29.39 -39.02
CA MET A 1 -8.39 -28.75 -39.22
C MET A 1 -7.69 -28.69 -37.89
N ALA A 2 -6.44 -29.14 -37.78
CA ALA A 2 -5.67 -29.04 -36.55
C ALA A 2 -5.10 -27.62 -36.42
N ALA A 3 -5.42 -26.92 -35.33
CA ALA A 3 -4.76 -25.67 -34.98
C ALA A 3 -3.38 -26.01 -34.43
N TYR A 4 -2.34 -25.93 -35.28
CA TYR A 4 -0.96 -26.00 -34.84
C TYR A 4 -0.62 -24.74 -34.03
N PHE A 5 -0.74 -24.84 -32.71
CA PHE A 5 -0.17 -23.87 -31.78
C PHE A 5 1.35 -24.02 -31.79
N PHE A 6 2.00 -23.43 -32.79
CA PHE A 6 3.43 -23.17 -32.72
C PHE A 6 3.70 -22.25 -31.52
N ALA A 7 4.73 -22.55 -30.74
CA ALA A 7 5.21 -21.65 -29.70
C ALA A 7 5.62 -20.30 -30.32
N SER A 8 5.69 -19.25 -29.50
CA SER A 8 6.22 -17.96 -29.98
C SER A 8 7.62 -18.18 -30.57
N PRO A 9 7.89 -17.80 -31.83
CA PRO A 9 9.20 -18.02 -32.46
C PRO A 9 10.31 -17.12 -31.90
N VAL A 10 9.95 -16.23 -30.96
CA VAL A 10 10.88 -15.36 -30.24
C VAL A 10 10.49 -15.42 -28.76
N ASP A 11 11.47 -15.68 -27.90
CA ASP A 11 11.35 -15.47 -26.46
C ASP A 11 12.03 -14.14 -26.08
N ILE A 12 11.46 -13.47 -25.09
CA ILE A 12 11.85 -12.12 -24.69
C ILE A 12 12.07 -12.13 -23.19
N ASP A 13 13.28 -11.77 -22.76
CA ASP A 13 13.60 -11.61 -21.34
C ASP A 13 14.07 -10.18 -21.05
N ILE A 14 13.35 -9.50 -20.15
CA ILE A 14 13.66 -8.14 -19.72
C ILE A 14 14.44 -8.27 -18.42
N LYS A 15 15.76 -8.15 -18.49
CA LYS A 15 16.63 -8.16 -17.31
C LYS A 15 16.81 -6.74 -16.79
N LEU A 16 16.86 -6.62 -15.46
CA LEU A 16 17.08 -5.34 -14.80
C LEU A 16 18.37 -5.43 -13.98
N GLU A 17 19.24 -4.43 -14.12
CA GLU A 17 20.51 -4.36 -13.38
C GLU A 17 20.26 -4.34 -11.85
N ASP A 18 21.05 -5.11 -11.12
CA ASP A 18 20.94 -5.38 -9.68
C ASP A 18 19.63 -6.05 -9.20
N GLU A 19 18.82 -6.68 -10.07
CA GLU A 19 17.52 -7.26 -9.66
C GLU A 19 17.61 -8.29 -8.51
N GLU A 20 18.68 -9.10 -8.48
CA GLU A 20 18.94 -10.08 -7.40
C GLU A 20 19.49 -9.44 -6.12
N ALA A 21 20.14 -8.27 -6.22
CA ALA A 21 20.70 -7.53 -5.08
C ALA A 21 19.70 -6.53 -4.47
N ARG A 22 18.65 -6.16 -5.19
CA ARG A 22 17.58 -5.27 -4.72
C ARG A 22 16.67 -5.99 -3.72
N LYS A 23 16.16 -5.23 -2.74
CA LYS A 23 15.04 -5.69 -1.92
C LYS A 23 13.83 -5.94 -2.81
N GLN A 24 13.18 -7.07 -2.62
CA GLN A 24 11.98 -7.47 -3.35
C GLN A 24 10.73 -7.30 -2.47
N VAL A 25 9.59 -7.07 -3.11
CA VAL A 25 8.25 -7.06 -2.48
C VAL A 25 7.47 -8.24 -3.01
N GLU A 26 6.97 -9.08 -2.10
CA GLU A 26 5.94 -10.07 -2.43
C GLU A 26 4.62 -9.34 -2.72
N ILE A 27 4.13 -9.51 -3.95
CA ILE A 27 2.79 -9.08 -4.37
C ILE A 27 1.90 -10.32 -4.36
N LYS A 28 0.79 -10.24 -3.61
CA LYS A 28 -0.28 -11.24 -3.72
C LYS A 28 -1.05 -10.98 -5.01
N LEU A 29 -0.98 -11.89 -5.97
CA LEU A 29 -1.89 -11.91 -7.12
C LEU A 29 -3.15 -12.71 -6.79
N GLU A 30 -4.13 -12.67 -7.69
CA GLU A 30 -5.30 -13.56 -7.59
C GLU A 30 -4.89 -15.04 -7.61
N LYS A 31 -5.70 -15.89 -6.95
CA LYS A 31 -5.52 -17.35 -6.84
C LYS A 31 -4.22 -17.77 -6.12
N ASP A 32 -3.89 -17.08 -5.03
CA ASP A 32 -2.83 -17.43 -4.07
C ASP A 32 -1.40 -17.50 -4.66
N ARG A 33 -1.22 -16.99 -5.89
CA ARG A 33 0.09 -16.88 -6.53
C ARG A 33 0.80 -15.64 -5.98
N LYS A 34 1.90 -15.85 -5.27
CA LYS A 34 2.84 -14.77 -4.94
C LYS A 34 3.74 -14.50 -6.14
N ASP A 35 3.91 -13.24 -6.48
CA ASP A 35 4.93 -12.78 -7.42
C ASP A 35 5.90 -11.84 -6.69
N SER A 36 7.16 -11.81 -7.12
CA SER A 36 8.20 -11.04 -6.44
C SER A 36 8.71 -9.94 -7.36
N CYS A 37 8.60 -8.68 -6.94
CA CYS A 37 9.01 -7.53 -7.74
C CYS A 37 10.15 -6.74 -7.08
N PRO A 38 11.20 -6.36 -7.83
CA PRO A 38 12.25 -5.48 -7.32
C PRO A 38 11.71 -4.06 -6.99
N ILE A 39 12.27 -3.46 -5.94
CA ILE A 39 11.93 -2.11 -5.51
C ILE A 39 12.71 -1.05 -6.30
N TYR A 40 12.01 0.01 -6.71
CA TYR A 40 12.52 1.21 -7.37
C TYR A 40 12.08 2.48 -6.64
N TYR A 41 12.80 3.57 -6.87
CA TYR A 41 12.61 4.87 -6.21
C TYR A 41 12.44 6.01 -7.22
N ASP A 42 11.91 7.14 -6.76
CA ASP A 42 11.77 8.35 -7.56
C ASP A 42 13.16 8.92 -7.95
N GLY A 43 13.28 9.54 -9.12
CA GLY A 43 14.56 10.05 -9.65
C GLY A 43 15.47 9.01 -10.35
N GLU A 44 15.29 7.70 -10.12
CA GLU A 44 15.72 6.70 -11.12
C GLU A 44 14.95 6.92 -12.43
N SER A 45 15.32 6.31 -13.55
CA SER A 45 15.39 7.09 -14.79
C SER A 45 14.59 6.50 -16.02
N ILE A 46 14.27 7.21 -17.17
CA ILE A 46 13.67 6.78 -18.52
C ILE A 46 14.12 7.55 -19.84
N ILE A 47 14.74 6.87 -20.83
CA ILE A 47 14.88 7.09 -22.31
C ILE A 47 15.00 5.69 -22.96
N GLY A 48 14.17 5.39 -23.96
CA GLY A 48 14.29 4.17 -24.77
C GLY A 48 13.23 4.19 -25.87
N GLN A 49 13.53 4.89 -26.97
CA GLN A 49 12.55 5.19 -28.02
C GLN A 49 12.59 4.19 -29.19
N GLU A 50 13.77 3.68 -29.54
CA GLU A 50 13.97 2.64 -30.55
C GLU A 50 15.25 1.87 -30.17
N LEU A 51 15.15 0.57 -29.93
CA LEU A 51 16.29 -0.27 -29.52
C LEU A 51 17.04 -0.86 -30.73
N ALA A 52 16.34 -1.01 -31.85
CA ALA A 52 16.87 -1.48 -33.12
C ALA A 52 16.01 -0.91 -34.25
N ALA A 53 16.64 -0.57 -35.38
CA ALA A 53 15.91 -0.22 -36.60
C ALA A 53 15.15 -1.45 -37.16
N PRO A 54 14.09 -1.25 -37.96
CA PRO A 54 13.34 -2.35 -38.58
C PRO A 54 14.24 -3.27 -39.42
N GLY A 55 14.21 -4.58 -39.15
CA GLY A 55 15.05 -5.55 -39.85
C GLY A 55 14.81 -7.00 -39.42
N ASP A 56 15.57 -7.92 -40.02
CA ASP A 56 15.52 -9.36 -39.72
C ASP A 56 16.40 -9.70 -38.50
N MET A 57 15.81 -10.18 -37.41
CA MET A 57 16.55 -10.80 -36.31
C MET A 57 16.72 -12.31 -36.58
N ARG A 58 17.95 -12.73 -36.90
CA ARG A 58 18.28 -14.14 -37.26
C ARG A 58 19.04 -14.91 -36.16
N GLN A 59 19.43 -14.22 -35.10
CA GLN A 59 20.19 -14.73 -33.96
C GLN A 59 19.71 -13.98 -32.71
N ALA A 60 19.94 -14.54 -31.53
CA ALA A 60 19.70 -13.83 -30.27
C ALA A 60 20.53 -12.53 -30.19
N GLN A 61 19.92 -11.45 -29.71
CA GLN A 61 20.54 -10.14 -29.59
C GLN A 61 20.20 -9.51 -28.23
N THR A 62 21.16 -8.78 -27.67
CA THR A 62 21.01 -8.01 -26.44
C THR A 62 20.96 -6.54 -26.78
N PHE A 63 19.97 -5.82 -26.24
CA PHE A 63 19.79 -4.39 -26.44
C PHE A 63 19.83 -3.66 -25.10
N ASP A 64 20.85 -2.82 -24.93
CA ASP A 64 20.98 -1.98 -23.75
C ASP A 64 20.01 -0.80 -23.82
N PHE A 65 19.36 -0.50 -22.69
CA PHE A 65 18.48 0.64 -22.55
C PHE A 65 18.88 1.44 -21.30
N HIS A 66 19.48 2.61 -21.50
CA HIS A 66 19.70 3.54 -20.39
C HIS A 66 18.54 4.51 -20.27
N PHE A 67 17.67 4.16 -19.36
CA PHE A 67 16.60 5.00 -18.96
C PHE A 67 17.13 6.27 -18.17
N LYS A 68 16.83 7.57 -18.51
CA LYS A 68 17.16 8.90 -17.82
C LYS A 68 15.96 9.70 -17.17
N ASN A 69 16.02 10.10 -15.89
CA ASN A 69 15.00 10.81 -15.06
C ASN A 69 13.49 10.40 -15.19
N VAL A 70 13.01 9.30 -14.58
CA VAL A 70 11.55 9.06 -14.40
C VAL A 70 11.07 9.74 -13.14
N GLU A 71 10.04 10.56 -13.31
CA GLU A 71 9.15 10.90 -12.22
C GLU A 71 8.28 9.70 -11.84
N LYS A 72 8.47 9.17 -10.63
CA LYS A 72 7.62 8.14 -10.02
C LYS A 72 6.88 8.76 -8.84
N GLN A 73 6.08 9.78 -9.17
CA GLN A 73 5.38 10.67 -8.24
C GLN A 73 4.52 9.95 -7.17
N TYR A 74 4.15 8.68 -7.41
CA TYR A 74 3.26 7.90 -6.56
C TYR A 74 3.86 6.53 -6.25
N GLU A 75 3.65 6.05 -5.03
CA GLU A 75 4.00 4.67 -4.65
C GLU A 75 3.03 3.66 -5.32
N SER A 76 3.57 2.50 -5.71
CA SER A 76 2.76 1.39 -6.22
C SER A 76 1.71 0.97 -5.19
N TYR A 77 0.50 0.70 -5.65
CA TYR A 77 -0.65 0.33 -4.82
C TYR A 77 -1.45 -0.77 -5.50
N GLN A 78 -1.83 -1.78 -4.71
CA GLN A 78 -2.80 -2.78 -5.14
C GLN A 78 -3.92 -2.81 -4.10
N GLY A 79 -5.04 -2.23 -4.49
CA GLY A 79 -6.25 -2.09 -3.70
C GLY A 79 -7.36 -3.01 -4.18
N ILE A 80 -8.61 -2.63 -3.88
CA ILE A 80 -9.80 -3.40 -4.26
C ILE A 80 -10.28 -3.00 -5.65
N ASN A 81 -10.50 -1.70 -5.86
CA ASN A 81 -11.01 -1.15 -7.13
C ASN A 81 -9.90 -0.45 -7.95
N VAL A 82 -8.66 -0.35 -7.42
CA VAL A 82 -7.53 0.32 -8.09
C VAL A 82 -6.21 -0.45 -7.94
N LYS A 83 -5.55 -0.69 -9.08
CA LYS A 83 -4.11 -1.03 -9.14
C LYS A 83 -3.34 0.15 -9.74
N LEU A 84 -2.43 0.75 -8.96
CA LEU A 84 -1.38 1.63 -9.45
C LEU A 84 -0.10 0.79 -9.57
N ARG A 85 0.27 0.47 -10.81
CA ARG A 85 1.47 -0.31 -11.15
C ARG A 85 2.40 0.47 -12.07
N TYR A 86 3.69 0.20 -11.92
CA TYR A 86 4.73 0.58 -12.87
C TYR A 86 5.25 -0.70 -13.53
N PHE A 87 5.59 -0.64 -14.81
CA PHE A 87 6.11 -1.78 -15.55
C PHE A 87 6.96 -1.31 -16.73
N VAL A 88 7.99 -2.09 -17.07
CA VAL A 88 8.72 -1.96 -18.34
C VAL A 88 8.00 -2.83 -19.36
N ARG A 89 7.74 -2.28 -20.56
CA ARG A 89 7.13 -3.03 -21.66
C ARG A 89 8.03 -3.01 -22.88
N LEU A 90 8.45 -4.20 -23.33
CA LEU A 90 9.06 -4.38 -24.64
C LEU A 90 7.96 -4.72 -25.66
N THR A 91 8.10 -4.22 -26.88
CA THR A 91 7.23 -4.54 -28.01
C THR A 91 8.08 -4.75 -29.25
N ILE A 92 8.09 -5.96 -29.80
CA ILE A 92 8.68 -6.27 -31.10
C ILE A 92 7.57 -6.18 -32.13
N SER A 93 7.57 -5.14 -32.96
CA SER A 93 6.51 -4.98 -33.96
C SER A 93 6.67 -5.94 -35.14
N ARG A 94 5.56 -6.51 -35.60
CA ARG A 94 5.55 -7.51 -36.70
C ARG A 94 4.33 -7.30 -37.60
N ARG A 95 4.45 -7.72 -38.86
CA ARG A 95 3.41 -7.58 -39.90
C ARG A 95 2.04 -8.21 -39.56
N LEU A 96 1.97 -9.17 -38.63
CA LEU A 96 0.74 -9.87 -38.25
C LEU A 96 0.28 -9.53 -36.84
N ALA A 97 1.14 -9.79 -35.84
CA ALA A 97 0.87 -9.51 -34.44
C ALA A 97 2.19 -9.21 -33.73
N ASP A 98 2.23 -8.08 -33.02
CA ASP A 98 3.37 -7.67 -32.22
C ASP A 98 3.62 -8.62 -31.05
N VAL A 99 4.88 -8.85 -30.69
CA VAL A 99 5.25 -9.64 -29.52
C VAL A 99 5.52 -8.68 -28.37
N VAL A 100 4.76 -8.81 -27.28
CA VAL A 100 4.80 -7.90 -26.13
C VAL A 100 5.24 -8.66 -24.87
N LYS A 101 6.18 -8.09 -24.11
CA LYS A 101 6.60 -8.58 -22.80
C LYS A 101 6.50 -7.43 -21.79
N GLU A 102 5.86 -7.67 -20.65
CA GLU A 102 5.83 -6.72 -19.52
C GLU A 102 6.64 -7.29 -18.34
N ARG A 103 7.37 -6.41 -17.63
CA ARG A 103 8.04 -6.68 -16.34
C ARG A 103 7.54 -5.66 -15.32
N GLU A 104 6.76 -6.08 -14.32
CA GLU A 104 6.28 -5.17 -13.27
C GLU A 104 7.43 -4.76 -12.34
N ILE A 105 7.37 -3.53 -11.83
CA ILE A 105 8.31 -2.99 -10.83
C ILE A 105 7.52 -2.32 -9.70
N TRP A 106 8.02 -2.43 -8.46
CA TRP A 106 7.35 -1.81 -7.31
C TRP A 106 8.04 -0.50 -6.90
N VAL A 107 7.32 0.61 -6.99
CA VAL A 107 7.82 1.92 -6.54
C VAL A 107 7.46 2.14 -5.08
N HIS A 108 8.38 2.64 -4.27
CA HIS A 108 8.09 3.17 -2.93
C HIS A 108 8.33 4.68 -2.86
N SER A 109 7.46 5.38 -2.11
CA SER A 109 7.61 6.81 -1.83
C SER A 109 8.07 7.00 -0.38
N TYR A 110 9.23 7.63 -0.21
CA TYR A 110 9.70 8.05 1.09
C TYR A 110 9.26 9.48 1.38
N ARG A 111 8.88 9.72 2.63
CA ARG A 111 8.67 11.06 3.17
C ARG A 111 9.28 11.11 4.56
N MET A 112 9.97 12.21 4.85
CA MET A 112 10.58 12.42 6.15
C MET A 112 9.49 12.54 7.23
N PRO A 113 9.75 12.11 8.47
CA PRO A 113 8.86 12.39 9.59
C PRO A 113 8.65 13.91 9.70
N SER A 114 7.41 14.34 9.91
CA SER A 114 7.14 15.74 10.28
C SER A 114 7.21 15.88 11.79
N ASP A 115 7.95 16.85 12.31
CA ASP A 115 8.21 17.01 13.74
C ASP A 115 6.96 17.26 14.59
N ASN A 116 5.92 17.88 14.01
CA ASN A 116 4.66 18.12 14.70
C ASN A 116 3.87 16.82 14.89
N ASN A 117 3.91 16.28 16.11
CA ASN A 117 3.22 15.05 16.46
C ASN A 117 2.40 15.21 17.75
N ASN A 118 1.18 15.76 17.62
CA ASN A 118 0.28 15.98 18.74
C ASN A 118 -0.41 14.67 19.18
N SER A 119 -0.77 14.54 20.46
CA SER A 119 -1.71 13.51 20.89
C SER A 119 -3.09 13.76 20.30
N ILE A 120 -3.87 12.69 20.10
CA ILE A 120 -5.26 12.79 19.65
C ILE A 120 -6.15 12.21 20.75
N LYS A 121 -7.17 12.98 21.13
CA LYS A 121 -8.26 12.55 21.98
C LYS A 121 -9.50 12.27 21.12
N MET A 122 -10.13 11.13 21.36
CA MET A 122 -11.40 10.73 20.76
C MET A 122 -12.39 10.45 21.89
N GLU A 123 -13.46 11.25 21.94
CA GLU A 123 -14.50 11.11 22.96
C GLU A 123 -15.73 10.37 22.39
N VAL A 124 -16.26 9.47 23.22
CA VAL A 124 -17.50 8.74 22.99
C VAL A 124 -18.44 9.04 24.15
N GLY A 125 -19.36 9.97 23.89
CA GLY A 125 -20.40 10.39 24.84
C GLY A 125 -21.78 9.93 24.38
N ILE A 126 -22.52 9.28 25.28
CA ILE A 126 -23.96 9.11 25.26
C ILE A 126 -24.47 9.79 26.52
N GLU A 127 -25.33 10.80 26.34
CA GLU A 127 -25.86 11.62 27.43
C GLU A 127 -26.40 10.76 28.59
N ASP A 128 -25.99 11.11 29.81
CA ASP A 128 -26.28 10.41 31.07
C ASP A 128 -25.92 8.91 31.16
N CYS A 129 -25.44 8.28 30.10
CA CYS A 129 -25.32 6.82 29.99
C CYS A 129 -23.86 6.34 29.92
N LEU A 130 -23.03 7.03 29.13
CA LEU A 130 -21.67 6.60 28.85
C LEU A 130 -20.79 7.79 28.47
N HIS A 131 -19.61 7.90 29.06
CA HIS A 131 -18.60 8.86 28.63
C HIS A 131 -17.21 8.23 28.74
N ILE A 132 -16.58 8.03 27.59
CA ILE A 132 -15.25 7.45 27.44
C ILE A 132 -14.37 8.42 26.66
N GLU A 133 -13.17 8.66 27.16
CA GLU A 133 -12.10 9.36 26.45
C GLU A 133 -11.02 8.35 26.02
N PHE A 134 -10.67 8.34 24.73
CA PHE A 134 -9.54 7.55 24.22
C PHE A 134 -8.44 8.52 23.75
N GLU A 135 -7.32 8.55 24.47
CA GLU A 135 -6.12 9.32 24.10
C GLU A 135 -5.07 8.41 23.43
N TYR A 136 -4.50 8.87 22.31
CA TYR A 136 -3.37 8.25 21.61
C TYR A 136 -2.16 9.20 21.55
N ASN A 137 -0.96 8.62 21.65
CA ASN A 137 0.30 9.37 21.78
C ASN A 137 0.76 10.16 20.54
N LYS A 138 0.25 9.85 19.35
CA LYS A 138 0.71 10.48 18.10
C LYS A 138 -0.46 10.73 17.15
N SER A 139 -0.27 11.73 16.30
CA SER A 139 -1.09 12.03 15.13
C SER A 139 -0.51 11.45 13.84
N LYS A 140 0.69 10.87 13.87
CA LYS A 140 1.31 10.22 12.71
C LYS A 140 2.15 9.04 13.15
N TYR A 141 1.99 7.93 12.44
CA TYR A 141 2.67 6.67 12.71
C TYR A 141 3.32 6.12 11.44
N HIS A 142 4.49 5.50 11.62
CA HIS A 142 5.16 4.71 10.60
C HIS A 142 4.50 3.31 10.50
N LEU A 143 4.61 2.63 9.35
CA LEU A 143 3.98 1.31 9.12
C LEU A 143 4.40 0.23 10.13
N LYS A 144 5.56 0.40 10.78
CA LYS A 144 6.10 -0.49 11.84
C LYS A 144 6.17 0.16 13.23
N ASP A 145 5.48 1.28 13.44
CA ASP A 145 5.41 1.96 14.74
C ASP A 145 4.48 1.22 15.72
N VAL A 146 4.36 1.73 16.93
CA VAL A 146 3.43 1.23 17.95
C VAL A 146 2.49 2.36 18.34
N ILE A 147 1.18 2.11 18.19
CA ILE A 147 0.14 2.98 18.75
C ILE A 147 0.14 2.75 20.26
N VAL A 148 0.46 3.78 21.02
CA VAL A 148 0.34 3.77 22.49
C VAL A 148 -0.75 4.75 22.86
N GLY A 149 -1.70 4.30 23.68
CA GLY A 149 -2.82 5.11 24.13
C GLY A 149 -3.38 4.61 25.45
N LYS A 150 -4.46 5.25 25.90
CA LYS A 150 -5.22 4.85 27.09
C LYS A 150 -6.69 5.18 26.88
N ILE A 151 -7.56 4.31 27.39
CA ILE A 151 -9.00 4.50 27.44
C ILE A 151 -9.36 4.85 28.87
N TYR A 152 -10.08 5.95 29.08
CA TYR A 152 -10.49 6.45 30.38
C TYR A 152 -12.02 6.48 30.48
N PHE A 153 -12.57 5.91 31.55
CA PHE A 153 -14.01 5.78 31.76
C PHE A 153 -14.56 6.88 32.69
N LEU A 154 -14.99 8.01 32.13
CA LEU A 154 -15.52 9.15 32.90
C LEU A 154 -16.92 8.86 33.50
N LEU A 155 -17.75 8.14 32.75
CA LEU A 155 -19.10 7.72 33.15
C LEU A 155 -19.42 6.37 32.52
N VAL A 156 -19.90 5.43 33.33
CA VAL A 156 -20.42 4.13 32.87
C VAL A 156 -21.70 3.85 33.66
N ARG A 157 -22.87 4.01 33.02
CA ARG A 157 -24.17 3.54 33.54
C ARG A 157 -24.75 2.38 32.73
N ILE A 158 -24.32 2.23 31.47
CA ILE A 158 -24.61 1.04 30.64
C ILE A 158 -23.59 -0.05 30.97
N LYS A 159 -24.06 -1.27 31.18
CA LYS A 159 -23.17 -2.44 31.31
C LYS A 159 -22.61 -2.83 29.94
N ILE A 160 -21.32 -2.59 29.76
CA ILE A 160 -20.58 -3.05 28.58
C ILE A 160 -20.33 -4.56 28.74
N LYS A 161 -20.49 -5.29 27.64
CA LYS A 161 -20.17 -6.71 27.50
C LYS A 161 -18.84 -6.88 26.79
N HIS A 162 -18.65 -6.20 25.67
CA HIS A 162 -17.47 -6.34 24.81
C HIS A 162 -16.98 -4.98 24.29
N MET A 163 -15.66 -4.81 24.20
CA MET A 163 -15.03 -3.66 23.57
C MET A 163 -13.94 -4.10 22.59
N GLU A 164 -14.00 -3.63 21.34
CA GLU A 164 -12.97 -3.87 20.32
C GLU A 164 -12.49 -2.58 19.65
N LEU A 165 -11.21 -2.55 19.30
CA LEU A 165 -10.60 -1.52 18.46
C LEU A 165 -10.20 -2.13 17.11
N SER A 166 -10.78 -1.62 16.04
CA SER A 166 -10.48 -2.06 14.67
C SER A 166 -9.67 -1.04 13.90
N ILE A 167 -8.69 -1.49 13.12
CA ILE A 167 -8.09 -0.68 12.04
C ILE A 167 -8.86 -0.96 10.75
N ILE A 168 -9.47 0.08 10.19
CA ILE A 168 -10.22 0.00 8.93
C ILE A 168 -9.48 0.80 7.87
N ARG A 169 -9.18 0.17 6.73
CA ARG A 169 -8.74 0.84 5.49
C ARG A 169 -9.98 1.18 4.67
N ARG A 170 -10.13 2.44 4.29
CA ARG A 170 -11.14 2.88 3.31
C ARG A 170 -10.44 3.32 2.03
N GLU A 171 -10.82 2.71 0.92
CA GLU A 171 -10.42 3.07 -0.42
C GLU A 171 -11.58 3.82 -1.09
N THR A 172 -11.34 5.07 -1.46
CA THR A 172 -12.27 5.90 -2.22
C THR A 172 -11.74 6.05 -3.64
N THR A 173 -12.52 5.64 -4.64
CA THR A 173 -12.11 5.55 -6.04
C THR A 173 -13.10 6.29 -6.94
N GLY A 174 -12.59 6.98 -7.95
CA GLY A 174 -13.39 7.75 -8.89
C GLY A 174 -13.64 9.20 -8.44
N THR A 175 -14.45 9.90 -9.22
CA THR A 175 -14.80 11.32 -9.00
C THR A 175 -16.32 11.48 -9.03
N VAL A 176 -16.85 12.47 -8.32
CA VAL A 176 -18.28 12.76 -8.26
C VAL A 176 -18.82 12.99 -9.68
N PRO A 177 -19.94 12.35 -10.10
CA PRO A 177 -20.87 11.55 -9.30
C PRO A 177 -20.49 10.08 -9.09
N ASN A 178 -19.60 9.52 -9.92
CA ASN A 178 -19.26 8.09 -9.93
C ASN A 178 -18.13 7.76 -8.93
N GLN A 179 -18.37 8.00 -7.64
CA GLN A 179 -17.43 7.69 -6.56
C GLN A 179 -17.81 6.40 -5.84
N TYR A 180 -16.87 5.46 -5.77
CA TYR A 180 -16.96 4.19 -5.05
C TYR A 180 -16.18 4.28 -3.75
N ASN A 181 -16.66 3.64 -2.68
CA ASN A 181 -16.05 3.65 -1.36
C ASN A 181 -16.04 2.24 -0.77
N GLU A 182 -14.90 1.57 -0.81
CA GLU A 182 -14.69 0.27 -0.18
C GLU A 182 -14.12 0.44 1.22
N SER A 183 -14.51 -0.42 2.16
CA SER A 183 -13.97 -0.42 3.54
C SER A 183 -13.63 -1.84 3.98
N GLU A 184 -12.37 -2.03 4.37
CA GLU A 184 -11.79 -3.31 4.76
C GLU A 184 -11.29 -3.22 6.20
N THR A 185 -11.65 -4.21 7.03
CA THR A 185 -11.13 -4.31 8.40
C THR A 185 -9.84 -5.13 8.37
N ILE A 186 -8.70 -4.48 8.61
CA ILE A 186 -7.37 -5.12 8.54
C ILE A 186 -7.09 -5.93 9.80
N THR A 187 -7.50 -5.42 10.95
CA THR A 187 -7.35 -6.10 12.22
C THR A 187 -8.43 -5.65 13.20
N LYS A 188 -8.76 -6.55 14.13
CA LYS A 188 -9.58 -6.29 15.30
C LYS A 188 -8.78 -6.65 16.53
N PHE A 189 -8.78 -5.76 17.51
CA PHE A 189 -8.13 -5.94 18.78
C PHE A 189 -9.19 -5.88 19.88
N GLU A 190 -9.46 -7.01 20.52
CA GLU A 190 -10.36 -7.08 21.68
C GLU A 190 -9.66 -6.42 22.87
N ILE A 191 -10.31 -5.43 23.47
CA ILE A 191 -9.75 -4.61 24.56
C ILE A 191 -10.16 -5.17 25.91
N MET A 192 -11.44 -5.52 26.05
CA MET A 192 -12.07 -5.86 27.32
C MET A 192 -13.31 -6.74 27.07
N ASP A 193 -13.42 -7.77 27.90
CA ASP A 193 -14.64 -8.54 28.15
C ASP A 193 -15.10 -8.22 29.59
N GLY A 194 -16.36 -7.80 29.74
CA GLY A 194 -16.93 -7.37 31.03
C GLY A 194 -17.15 -5.85 31.19
N ALA A 195 -17.67 -5.48 32.36
CA ALA A 195 -18.17 -4.13 32.66
C ALA A 195 -17.12 -3.28 33.42
N PRO A 196 -16.54 -2.24 32.79
CA PRO A 196 -15.58 -1.34 33.42
C PRO A 196 -16.24 -0.45 34.47
N VAL A 197 -15.45 0.00 35.46
CA VAL A 197 -15.92 0.93 36.48
C VAL A 197 -15.55 2.39 36.17
N ARG A 198 -16.32 3.33 36.73
CA ARG A 198 -16.01 4.76 36.61
C ARG A 198 -14.65 5.08 37.21
N GLY A 199 -13.81 5.79 36.45
CA GLY A 199 -12.44 6.16 36.82
C GLY A 199 -11.39 5.13 36.41
N GLU A 200 -11.79 3.98 35.86
CA GLU A 200 -10.86 2.97 35.36
C GLU A 200 -10.08 3.48 34.13
N THR A 201 -8.86 2.98 33.95
CA THR A 201 -7.98 3.31 32.81
C THR A 201 -7.39 2.04 32.21
N ILE A 202 -7.64 1.79 30.91
CA ILE A 202 -7.05 0.67 30.18
C ILE A 202 -5.92 1.18 29.29
N PRO A 203 -4.65 0.78 29.49
CA PRO A 203 -3.56 1.13 28.59
C PRO A 203 -3.64 0.28 27.30
N ILE A 204 -3.49 0.92 26.14
CA ILE A 204 -3.54 0.28 24.82
C ILE A 204 -2.17 0.35 24.16
N ARG A 205 -1.70 -0.79 23.62
CA ARG A 205 -0.44 -0.89 22.87
C ARG A 205 -0.60 -1.78 21.64
N LEU A 206 -0.85 -1.17 20.48
CA LEU A 206 -1.08 -1.87 19.22
C LEU A 206 0.14 -1.75 18.29
N PHE A 207 0.77 -2.88 17.99
CA PHE A 207 1.98 -2.95 17.16
C PHE A 207 1.59 -3.02 15.67
N LEU A 208 1.99 -2.02 14.87
CA LEU A 208 1.61 -1.94 13.46
C LEU A 208 2.42 -2.89 12.57
N GLY A 209 3.64 -3.23 12.96
CA GLY A 209 4.58 -4.01 12.14
C GLY A 209 4.19 -5.46 11.86
N GLY A 210 3.13 -5.98 12.47
CA GLY A 210 2.55 -7.30 12.19
C GLY A 210 1.45 -7.30 11.12
N PHE A 211 1.07 -6.14 10.58
CA PHE A 211 -0.02 -6.00 9.61
C PHE A 211 0.49 -5.51 8.24
N GLU A 212 -0.17 -5.95 7.17
CA GLU A 212 0.11 -5.55 5.79
C GLU A 212 -0.43 -4.14 5.47
N LEU A 213 0.13 -3.13 6.15
CA LEU A 213 -0.26 -1.73 5.99
C LEU A 213 0.47 -1.06 4.81
N THR A 214 -0.26 -0.22 4.08
CA THR A 214 0.29 0.73 3.10
C THR A 214 0.29 2.15 3.66
N PRO A 215 1.11 3.07 3.14
CA PRO A 215 0.97 4.50 3.43
C PRO A 215 -0.45 5.05 3.14
N THR A 216 -0.77 6.19 3.74
CA THR A 216 -2.01 6.93 3.45
C THR A 216 -1.88 7.67 2.12
N TYR A 217 -2.66 7.25 1.13
CA TYR A 217 -2.73 7.89 -0.18
C TYR A 217 -3.83 8.96 -0.21
N ARG A 218 -3.47 10.20 -0.58
CA ARG A 218 -4.41 11.32 -0.70
C ARG A 218 -4.45 11.77 -2.13
N GLU A 219 -5.63 11.71 -2.74
CA GLU A 219 -5.97 12.27 -4.05
C GLU A 219 -4.93 11.93 -5.14
N VAL A 220 -4.48 10.67 -5.16
CA VAL A 220 -3.44 10.20 -6.08
C VAL A 220 -3.92 10.37 -7.51
N ASN A 221 -3.27 11.29 -8.22
CA ASN A 221 -3.67 11.79 -9.53
C ASN A 221 -5.19 12.13 -9.64
N LYS A 222 -5.81 12.58 -8.54
CA LYS A 222 -7.26 12.79 -8.38
C LYS A 222 -8.15 11.56 -8.69
N LYS A 223 -7.58 10.35 -8.79
CA LYS A 223 -8.30 9.11 -9.12
C LYS A 223 -8.76 8.31 -7.91
N PHE A 224 -7.95 8.28 -6.85
CA PHE A 224 -8.28 7.54 -5.63
C PHE A 224 -7.65 8.13 -4.36
N THR A 225 -8.08 7.62 -3.22
CA THR A 225 -7.62 7.97 -1.88
C THR A 225 -7.74 6.75 -0.97
N THR A 226 -6.66 6.40 -0.27
CA THR A 226 -6.65 5.31 0.71
C THR A 226 -6.37 5.90 2.09
N ARG A 227 -7.34 5.80 2.99
CA ARG A 227 -7.27 6.34 4.36
C ARG A 227 -7.46 5.24 5.37
N TYR A 228 -6.79 5.40 6.51
CA TYR A 228 -6.94 4.53 7.67
C TYR A 228 -7.88 5.20 8.68
N TYR A 229 -8.57 4.38 9.46
CA TYR A 229 -9.47 4.79 10.52
C TYR A 229 -9.28 3.86 11.71
N LEU A 230 -9.26 4.44 12.91
CA LEU A 230 -9.49 3.66 14.12
C LEU A 230 -10.98 3.71 14.43
N ASN A 231 -11.55 2.53 14.60
CA ASN A 231 -12.96 2.35 14.91
C ASN A 231 -13.06 1.66 16.27
N LEU A 232 -13.43 2.41 17.31
CA LEU A 232 -13.76 1.86 18.61
C LEU A 232 -15.21 1.39 18.56
N VAL A 233 -15.44 0.12 18.90
CA VAL A 233 -16.76 -0.52 18.94
C VAL A 233 -17.01 -1.04 20.34
N LEU A 234 -18.22 -0.79 20.84
CA LEU A 234 -18.71 -1.25 22.12
C LEU A 234 -20.01 -2.02 21.92
N ILE A 235 -20.17 -3.09 22.68
CA ILE A 235 -21.39 -3.92 22.71
C ILE A 235 -21.83 -4.04 24.17
N ASP A 236 -23.09 -3.77 24.46
CA ASP A 236 -23.67 -3.93 25.80
C ASP A 236 -24.32 -5.31 26.02
N GLU A 237 -24.81 -5.58 27.23
CA GLU A 237 -25.52 -6.84 27.56
C GLU A 237 -26.78 -7.06 26.69
N GLU A 238 -27.41 -5.99 26.19
CA GLU A 238 -28.57 -6.04 25.29
C GLU A 238 -28.17 -6.28 23.81
N ASN A 239 -26.87 -6.43 23.53
CA ASN A 239 -26.26 -6.53 22.20
C ASN A 239 -26.45 -5.29 21.32
N ARG A 240 -26.76 -4.12 21.89
CA ARG A 240 -26.74 -2.85 21.17
C ARG A 240 -25.28 -2.49 20.87
N ARG A 241 -25.04 -2.01 19.64
CA ARG A 241 -23.71 -1.66 19.14
C ARG A 241 -23.53 -0.15 19.07
N TYR A 242 -22.54 0.35 19.79
CA TYR A 242 -22.08 1.73 19.70
C TYR A 242 -20.72 1.74 19.01
N PHE A 243 -20.48 2.70 18.12
CA PHE A 243 -19.20 2.83 17.46
C PHE A 243 -18.81 4.30 17.27
N LYS A 244 -17.52 4.58 17.40
CA LYS A 244 -16.94 5.86 17.03
C LYS A 244 -15.76 5.60 16.10
N GLN A 245 -15.91 6.08 14.87
CA GLN A 245 -14.85 6.05 13.88
C GLN A 245 -14.18 7.43 13.84
N GLN A 246 -12.92 7.51 14.24
CA GLN A 246 -12.08 8.68 14.03
C GLN A 246 -11.22 8.46 12.80
N SER A 247 -11.15 9.47 11.91
CA SER A 247 -10.20 9.43 10.80
C SER A 247 -8.79 9.32 11.36
N TYR A 248 -8.07 8.26 11.02
CA TYR A 248 -6.74 8.07 11.55
C TYR A 248 -5.86 9.21 11.04
N PRO A 249 -5.17 9.90 11.94
CA PRO A 249 -4.29 10.98 11.53
C PRO A 249 -3.09 10.33 10.82
N GLN A 250 -2.88 10.73 9.56
CA GLN A 250 -2.01 10.14 8.54
C GLN A 250 -1.15 8.93 9.00
N LEU A 251 -1.49 7.71 8.55
CA LEU A 251 -0.60 6.55 8.62
C LEU A 251 0.46 6.77 7.53
N SER A 252 1.53 7.45 7.90
CA SER A 252 2.05 8.51 7.04
C SER A 252 3.01 8.00 5.98
N PHE A 253 4.10 7.35 6.43
CA PHE A 253 5.33 7.25 5.64
C PHE A 253 6.01 5.90 5.84
N ARG A 254 6.74 5.44 4.82
CA ARG A 254 7.88 4.53 5.01
C ARG A 254 9.09 5.37 5.42
N LYS A 255 9.88 4.90 6.39
CA LYS A 255 11.17 5.54 6.72
C LYS A 255 12.16 5.24 5.60
N SER A 256 12.88 6.26 5.14
CA SER A 256 13.99 6.06 4.19
C SER A 256 15.03 5.11 4.79
N PRO A 257 15.49 4.08 4.04
CA PRO A 257 16.65 3.29 4.41
C PRO A 257 17.97 4.03 4.09
N PHE A 258 17.91 5.12 3.31
CA PHE A 258 19.06 5.93 2.94
C PHE A 258 19.20 7.14 3.87
N THR A 259 20.34 7.22 4.56
CA THR A 259 20.97 8.51 4.90
C THR A 259 21.55 9.13 3.62
N GLU A 260 21.66 10.45 3.57
CA GLU A 260 22.04 11.20 2.36
C GLU A 260 23.33 10.70 1.71
N SER A 261 23.22 10.08 0.53
CA SER A 261 24.20 9.95 -0.57
C SER A 261 23.98 8.63 -1.32
N GLN A 262 23.98 8.72 -2.67
CA GLN A 262 24.12 7.69 -3.72
C GLN A 262 23.07 7.79 -4.84
N SER A 263 23.07 8.93 -5.53
CA SER A 263 22.61 9.01 -6.92
C SER A 263 23.70 8.44 -7.85
N GLN A 264 23.58 7.17 -8.23
CA GLN A 264 24.45 6.54 -9.23
C GLN A 264 23.71 6.37 -10.56
N ASN A 265 24.34 6.77 -11.67
CA ASN A 265 23.92 6.34 -13.02
C ASN A 265 24.06 4.81 -13.12
N ARG A 266 23.08 4.14 -13.74
CA ARG A 266 23.00 2.67 -13.85
C ARG A 266 22.40 2.26 -15.20
N SER A 267 22.77 1.09 -15.71
CA SER A 267 22.64 0.66 -17.11
C SER A 267 21.87 -0.65 -17.23
N TYR A 268 20.76 -0.66 -17.96
CA TYR A 268 19.85 -1.82 -18.06
C TYR A 268 19.94 -2.50 -19.43
N SER A 269 19.63 -3.81 -19.52
CA SER A 269 19.77 -4.58 -20.76
C SER A 269 18.64 -5.60 -20.98
N VAL A 270 18.11 -5.66 -22.20
CA VAL A 270 17.11 -6.65 -22.64
C VAL A 270 17.81 -7.75 -23.42
N ILE A 271 17.48 -9.02 -23.15
CA ILE A 271 17.93 -10.16 -23.98
C ILE A 271 16.74 -10.64 -24.81
N VAL A 272 16.90 -10.62 -26.14
CA VAL A 272 15.92 -11.15 -27.09
C VAL A 272 16.48 -12.43 -27.69
N MET A 273 15.81 -13.56 -27.44
CA MET A 273 16.22 -14.89 -27.89
C MET A 273 15.33 -15.31 -29.06
N GLY A 274 15.86 -15.24 -30.29
CA GLY A 274 15.26 -15.95 -31.41
C GLY A 274 15.53 -17.46 -31.33
N GLN A 275 14.54 -18.27 -31.69
CA GLN A 275 14.74 -19.69 -32.04
C GLN A 275 14.99 -19.83 -33.55
#